data_AF-A0A560Z586-F1
#
_entry.id   AF-A0A560Z586-F1
#
_cell.length_a   1.000
_cell.length_b   1.000
_cell.length_c   1.000
_cell.angle_alpha   90.00
_cell.angle_beta   90.00
_cell.angle_gamma   90.00
#
_symmetry.space_group_name_H-M   'P 1'
#
loop_
_entity.id
_entity.type
_entity.pdbx_description
1 polymer ?
#
loop_
_entity_poly.entity_id
_entity_poly.type
_entity_poly.pdbx_seq_one_letter_code
_entity_poly.pdbx_strand_id
1 'polypeptide(L)'
;MIGIDRNTGASVDDWPQFVQRATRALTTPLGTRQKRPLYGSTLPELLGQNLGDDVLILAQSHAAQAFYNAQNGIGDFEPQVIVASRQGAGLLLRFAGTWKNRQQTFEVVT
;
A
#
# COMPACT_ATOMS: atom_id res chain seq x y z
N MET A 1 -8.04 -15.80 -2.19
CA MET A 1 -6.77 -16.36 -2.67
C MET A 1 -5.98 -16.79 -1.46
N ILE A 2 -5.43 -18.01 -1.46
CA ILE A 2 -4.56 -18.50 -0.40
C ILE A 2 -3.12 -18.05 -0.71
N GLY A 3 -2.38 -17.64 0.31
CA GLY A 3 -0.98 -17.27 0.23
C GLY A 3 -0.21 -17.78 1.45
N ILE A 4 0.99 -17.24 1.63
CA ILE A 4 1.88 -17.59 2.73
C ILE A 4 2.25 -16.28 3.44
N ASP A 5 2.12 -16.29 4.76
CA ASP A 5 2.52 -15.17 5.60
C ASP A 5 4.03 -14.95 5.51
N ARG A 6 4.43 -13.70 5.26
CA ARG A 6 5.82 -13.33 5.00
C ARG A 6 6.77 -13.52 6.18
N ASN A 7 6.26 -13.54 7.41
CA ASN A 7 7.06 -13.55 8.63
C ASN A 7 7.05 -14.93 9.30
N THR A 8 5.90 -15.61 9.26
CA THR A 8 5.68 -16.88 9.97
C THR A 8 5.71 -18.11 9.05
N GLY A 9 5.53 -17.92 7.74
CA GLY A 9 5.41 -19.03 6.80
C GLY A 9 4.09 -19.81 6.87
N ALA A 10 3.16 -19.37 7.72
CA ALA A 10 1.83 -19.99 7.82
C ALA A 10 0.99 -19.73 6.56
N SER A 11 0.06 -20.64 6.27
CA SER A 11 -0.97 -20.38 5.27
C SER A 11 -1.84 -19.21 5.73
N VAL A 12 -2.06 -18.26 4.84
CA VAL A 12 -2.87 -17.06 5.11
C VAL A 12 -3.82 -16.84 3.95
N ASP A 13 -5.05 -16.50 4.26
CA ASP A 13 -6.09 -16.31 3.26
C ASP A 13 -6.80 -14.96 3.44
N ASP A 14 -7.76 -14.75 2.54
CA ASP A 14 -8.75 -13.69 2.60
C ASP A 14 -8.18 -12.27 2.86
N TRP A 15 -8.64 -11.58 3.89
CA TRP A 15 -8.29 -10.18 4.18
C TRP A 15 -6.83 -9.99 4.62
N PRO A 16 -6.29 -10.77 5.57
CA PRO A 16 -4.86 -10.67 5.93
C PRO A 16 -3.93 -10.89 4.74
N GLN A 17 -4.29 -11.79 3.81
CA GLN A 17 -3.52 -11.98 2.59
C GLN A 17 -3.61 -10.78 1.64
N PHE A 18 -4.76 -10.12 1.55
CA PHE A 18 -4.89 -8.87 0.81
C PHE A 18 -4.01 -7.76 1.42
N VAL A 19 -4.07 -7.56 2.74
CA VAL A 19 -3.27 -6.52 3.43
C VAL A 19 -1.78 -6.72 3.13
N GLN A 20 -1.27 -7.96 3.20
CA GLN A 20 0.12 -8.23 2.86
C GLN A 20 0.50 -7.88 1.40
N ARG A 21 -0.42 -8.09 0.45
CA ARG A 21 -0.21 -7.71 -0.97
C ARG A 21 -0.22 -6.19 -1.13
N ALA A 22 -1.17 -5.51 -0.51
CA ALA A 22 -1.29 -4.05 -0.51
C ALA A 22 -0.05 -3.39 0.10
N THR A 23 0.34 -3.80 1.31
CA THR A 23 1.57 -3.34 1.96
C THR A 23 2.78 -3.53 1.05
N ARG A 24 2.94 -4.72 0.44
CA ARG A 24 4.07 -4.97 -0.47
C ARG A 24 4.06 -4.07 -1.70
N ALA A 25 2.91 -3.85 -2.34
CA ALA A 25 2.80 -2.98 -3.50
C ALA A 25 3.15 -1.52 -3.15
N LEU A 26 2.73 -1.05 -1.98
CA LEU A 26 2.99 0.31 -1.51
C LEU A 26 4.46 0.50 -1.09
N THR A 27 5.09 -0.49 -0.45
CA THR A 27 6.47 -0.38 0.04
C THR A 27 7.54 -0.77 -0.99
N THR A 28 7.17 -1.32 -2.15
CA THR A 28 8.13 -1.72 -3.19
C THR A 28 8.35 -0.56 -4.16
N PRO A 29 9.57 -0.05 -4.35
CA PRO A 29 9.83 0.98 -5.36
C PRO A 29 9.63 0.41 -6.77
N LEU A 30 9.08 1.22 -7.68
CA LEU A 30 8.98 0.88 -9.10
C LEU A 30 10.36 0.51 -9.68
N GLY A 31 10.39 -0.41 -10.64
CA GLY A 31 11.60 -0.87 -11.32
C GLY A 31 12.41 -1.92 -10.55
N THR A 32 12.17 -2.14 -9.26
CA THR A 32 12.99 -3.05 -8.43
C THR A 32 12.62 -4.53 -8.59
N ARG A 33 11.36 -4.83 -8.95
CA ARG A 33 10.90 -6.21 -9.07
C ARG A 33 11.36 -6.84 -10.38
N GLN A 34 12.14 -7.92 -10.26
CA GLN A 34 12.71 -8.64 -11.39
C GLN A 34 11.63 -9.09 -12.39
N LYS A 35 11.87 -8.78 -13.67
CA LYS A 35 10.95 -9.05 -14.81
C LYS A 35 9.57 -8.38 -14.71
N ARG A 36 9.33 -7.53 -13.70
CA ARG A 36 8.08 -6.81 -13.48
C ARG A 36 8.36 -5.37 -13.04
N PRO A 37 8.99 -4.55 -13.90
CA PRO A 37 9.42 -3.20 -13.52
C PRO A 37 8.25 -2.26 -13.19
N LEU A 38 7.05 -2.56 -13.69
CA LEU A 38 5.85 -1.77 -13.42
C LEU A 38 5.15 -2.10 -12.09
N TYR A 39 5.67 -3.08 -11.32
CA TYR A 39 5.14 -3.40 -9.99
C TYR A 39 5.78 -2.50 -8.93
N GLY A 40 4.94 -1.96 -8.03
CA GLY A 40 5.36 -1.12 -6.92
C GLY A 40 4.62 0.21 -6.88
N SER A 41 5.23 1.18 -6.19
CA SER A 41 4.77 2.55 -6.12
C SER A 41 5.95 3.54 -6.05
N THR A 42 5.65 4.81 -6.21
CA THR A 42 6.58 5.93 -6.02
C THR A 42 6.60 6.44 -4.57
N LEU A 43 5.83 5.85 -3.64
CA LEU A 43 5.86 6.23 -2.23
C LEU A 43 7.26 6.22 -1.62
N PRO A 44 8.13 5.23 -1.90
CA PRO A 44 9.49 5.21 -1.35
C PRO A 44 10.35 6.41 -1.75
N GLU A 45 10.00 7.15 -2.81
CA GLU A 45 10.72 8.36 -3.25
C GLU A 45 10.51 9.53 -2.28
N LEU A 46 9.45 9.48 -1.47
CA LEU A 46 9.16 10.50 -0.45
C LEU A 46 9.94 10.27 0.86
N LEU A 47 10.56 9.11 1.02
CA LEU A 47 11.32 8.80 2.24
C LEU A 47 12.53 9.71 2.37
N GLY A 48 12.75 10.22 3.59
CA GLY A 48 13.84 11.15 3.90
C GLY A 48 13.57 12.61 3.51
N GLN A 49 12.44 12.91 2.88
CA GLN A 49 12.00 14.29 2.68
C GLN A 49 11.44 14.86 4.00
N ASN A 50 11.47 16.19 4.15
CA ASN A 50 10.85 16.85 5.29
C ASN A 50 9.33 16.63 5.26
N LEU A 51 8.74 16.14 6.35
CA LEU A 51 7.32 15.78 6.44
C LEU A 51 6.39 17.01 6.55
N GLY A 52 6.39 17.87 5.53
CA GLY A 52 5.43 18.96 5.36
C GLY A 52 4.06 18.46 4.88
N ASP A 53 3.07 19.35 4.87
CA ASP A 53 1.72 19.02 4.41
C ASP A 53 1.69 18.70 2.89
N ASP A 54 2.63 19.28 2.15
CA ASP A 54 2.91 18.97 0.75
C ASP A 54 3.27 17.48 0.55
N VAL A 55 4.19 16.96 1.37
CA VAL A 55 4.59 15.55 1.33
C VAL A 55 3.42 14.62 1.72
N LEU A 56 2.57 15.03 2.66
CA LEU A 56 1.38 14.25 3.02
C LEU A 56 0.38 14.15 1.86
N ILE A 57 0.19 15.22 1.11
CA ILE A 57 -0.68 15.21 -0.08
C ILE A 57 -0.06 14.35 -1.18
N LEU A 58 1.25 14.46 -1.42
CA LEU A 58 1.96 13.60 -2.38
C LEU A 58 1.87 12.13 -2.00
N ALA A 59 2.01 11.79 -0.72
CA ALA A 59 1.90 10.42 -0.24
C ALA A 59 0.50 9.85 -0.50
N GLN A 60 -0.56 10.62 -0.28
CA GLN A 60 -1.93 10.20 -0.63
C GLN A 60 -2.09 9.97 -2.13
N SER A 61 -1.54 10.86 -2.96
CA SER A 61 -1.57 10.73 -4.43
C SER A 61 -0.82 9.47 -4.91
N HIS A 62 0.40 9.23 -4.44
CA HIS A 62 1.18 8.05 -4.80
C HIS A 62 0.55 6.75 -4.30
N ALA A 63 -0.07 6.77 -3.11
CA ALA A 63 -0.84 5.64 -2.61
C ALA A 63 -2.05 5.34 -3.52
N ALA A 64 -2.80 6.37 -3.95
CA ALA A 64 -3.91 6.20 -4.88
C ALA A 64 -3.43 5.63 -6.23
N GLN A 65 -2.34 6.17 -6.79
CA GLN A 65 -1.74 5.68 -8.02
C GLN A 65 -1.36 4.19 -7.94
N ALA A 66 -0.86 3.73 -6.79
CA ALA A 66 -0.53 2.32 -6.57
C ALA A 66 -1.77 1.41 -6.66
N PHE A 67 -2.95 1.88 -6.23
CA PHE A 67 -4.21 1.14 -6.36
C PHE A 67 -4.72 1.11 -7.80
N TYR A 68 -4.58 2.21 -8.55
CA TYR A 68 -4.97 2.27 -9.96
C TYR A 68 -4.00 1.52 -10.90
N ASN A 69 -2.80 1.17 -10.43
CA ASN A 69 -1.87 0.36 -11.20
C ASN A 69 -2.29 -1.12 -11.20
N ALA A 70 -2.88 -1.58 -12.31
CA ALA A 70 -3.27 -2.98 -12.49
C ALA A 70 -2.13 -3.99 -12.30
N GLN A 71 -0.87 -3.60 -12.52
CA GLN A 71 0.30 -4.47 -12.33
C GLN A 71 0.54 -4.84 -10.86
N ASN A 72 0.04 -4.02 -9.92
CA ASN A 72 0.11 -4.31 -8.49
C ASN A 72 -0.84 -5.43 -8.08
N GLY A 73 -1.93 -5.63 -8.85
CA GLY A 73 -2.93 -6.63 -8.56
C GLY A 73 -3.48 -6.47 -7.16
N ILE A 74 -3.91 -5.26 -6.80
CA ILE A 74 -4.57 -4.94 -5.51
C ILE A 74 -5.92 -4.24 -5.72
N GLY A 75 -6.45 -4.26 -6.96
CA GLY A 75 -7.73 -3.66 -7.33
C GLY A 75 -8.95 -4.38 -6.75
N ASP A 76 -8.75 -5.48 -6.02
CA ASP A 76 -9.76 -6.18 -5.24
C ASP A 76 -10.29 -5.34 -4.05
N PHE A 77 -9.59 -4.26 -3.69
CA PHE A 77 -10.01 -3.24 -2.73
C PHE A 77 -10.21 -1.91 -3.45
N GLU A 78 -11.37 -1.29 -3.25
CA GLU A 78 -11.69 0.02 -3.78
C GLU A 78 -11.47 1.07 -2.67
N PRO A 79 -10.36 1.83 -2.71
CA PRO A 79 -10.11 2.86 -1.72
C PRO A 79 -11.12 4.00 -1.87
N GLN A 80 -11.79 4.35 -0.78
CA GLN A 80 -12.71 5.50 -0.71
C GLN A 80 -12.06 6.67 0.01
N VAL A 81 -11.26 6.37 1.03
CA VAL A 81 -10.53 7.35 1.82
C VAL A 81 -9.09 6.88 1.98
N ILE A 82 -8.15 7.78 1.71
CA ILE A 82 -6.73 7.61 1.96
C ILE A 82 -6.29 8.81 2.80
N VAL A 83 -5.71 8.57 3.97
CA VAL A 83 -5.19 9.63 4.84
C VAL A 83 -3.73 9.34 5.14
N ALA A 84 -2.85 10.24 4.73
CA ALA A 84 -1.47 10.25 5.20
C ALA A 84 -1.37 11.06 6.48
N SER A 85 -0.68 10.51 7.47
CA SER A 85 -0.39 11.18 8.73
C SER A 85 1.07 10.96 9.12
N ARG A 86 1.61 11.88 9.92
CA ARG A 86 2.98 11.80 10.41
C ARG A 86 3.05 10.77 11.54
N GLN A 87 4.03 9.87 11.48
CA GLN A 87 4.27 8.93 12.56
C GLN A 87 5.77 8.80 12.81
N GLY A 88 6.24 9.35 13.93
CA GLY A 88 7.67 9.39 14.24
C GLY A 88 8.46 10.10 13.15
N ALA A 89 9.48 9.44 12.61
CA ALA A 89 10.29 9.93 11.50
C ALA A 89 9.75 9.54 10.10
N GLY A 90 8.58 8.88 10.03
CA GLY A 90 8.01 8.34 8.80
C GLY A 90 6.53 8.70 8.59
N LEU A 91 5.89 7.93 7.73
CA LEU A 91 4.51 8.16 7.29
C LEU A 91 3.61 6.96 7.65
N LEU A 92 2.40 7.29 8.10
CA LEU A 92 1.32 6.33 8.29
C LEU A 92 0.21 6.62 7.27
N LEU A 93 -0.04 5.65 6.39
CA LEU A 93 -1.15 5.68 5.44
C LEU A 93 -2.31 4.85 5.99
N ARG A 94 -3.45 5.50 6.22
CA ARG A 94 -4.71 4.87 6.59
C ARG A 94 -5.63 4.79 5.39
N PHE A 95 -6.17 3.59 5.14
CA PHE A 95 -7.09 3.33 4.05
C PHE A 95 -8.44 2.91 4.62
N ALA A 96 -9.51 3.45 4.05
CA ALA A 96 -10.87 2.94 4.23
C ALA A 96 -11.53 2.76 2.87
N GLY A 97 -12.26 1.66 2.71
CA GLY A 97 -12.87 1.34 1.43
C GLY A 97 -13.59 0.00 1.42
N THR A 98 -13.98 -0.41 0.22
CA THR A 98 -14.79 -1.62 0.03
C THR A 98 -13.92 -2.78 -0.44
N TRP A 99 -14.09 -3.93 0.21
CA TRP A 99 -13.48 -5.19 -0.20
C TRP A 99 -14.52 -6.31 -0.12
N LYS A 100 -14.79 -6.97 -1.25
CA LYS A 100 -15.81 -8.03 -1.34
C LYS A 100 -17.15 -7.64 -0.68
N ASN A 101 -17.65 -6.44 -0.98
CA ASN A 101 -18.88 -5.86 -0.43
C ASN A 101 -18.87 -5.64 1.10
N ARG A 102 -17.69 -5.56 1.72
CA ARG A 102 -17.51 -5.22 3.14
C ARG A 102 -16.68 -3.96 3.26
N GLN A 103 -17.08 -3.08 4.18
CA GLN A 103 -16.24 -1.95 4.58
C GLN A 103 -15.06 -2.48 5.38
N GLN A 104 -13.87 -2.09 4.96
CA GLN A 104 -12.61 -2.51 5.57
C GLN A 104 -11.65 -1.35 5.69
N THR A 105 -10.82 -1.41 6.73
CA THR A 105 -9.76 -0.44 6.98
C THR A 105 -8.45 -1.17 7.22
N PHE A 106 -7.35 -0.61 6.75
CA PHE A 106 -6.02 -1.07 7.10
C PHE A 106 -5.02 0.10 7.09
N GLU A 107 -3.89 -0.14 7.74
CA GLU A 107 -2.82 0.83 7.87
C GLU A 107 -1.54 0.29 7.25
N VAL A 108 -0.75 1.19 6.66
CA VAL A 108 0.58 0.88 6.14
C VAL A 108 1.55 1.90 6.71
N VAL A 109 2.56 1.40 7.39
CA VAL A 109 3.70 2.18 7.89
C VAL A 109 4.81 2.11 6.85
N THR A 110 5.28 3.28 6.44
CA THR A 110 6.41 3.47 5.51
C THR A 110 7.53 4.22 6.18
#